data_AF-A0A353EC73-F1
#
_entry.id   AF-A0A353EC73-F1
#
_cell.length_a   1.000
_cell.length_b   1.000
_cell.length_c   1.000
_cell.angle_alpha   90.00
_cell.angle_beta   90.00
_cell.angle_gamma   90.00
#
_symmetry.space_group_name_H-M   'P 1'
#
loop_
_entity.id
_entity.type
_entity.pdbx_description
1 polymer ?
#
loop_
_entity_poly.entity_id
_entity_poly.type
_entity_poly.pdbx_seq_one_letter_code
_entity_poly.pdbx_strand_id
1 'polypeptide(L)'
;QAILLMRGIPERNAAAHRGEWRKDAKNSFEIRGKTLGIIGYGNIGSQLSILAEALGMQVIFFDVLTKLPLGNADQVATMDELLERADVVTLHVPETPDTKNMFGEKEFAAMKEGAALINASRGTVIDIPALEAALESGKCRGAAIDVFPVEPKSNNDEFISPLRKFDNVILTPHIGGSTLEAQANIGLEVADKFVRYSDNGSTLGAVNFPEVGLPQQQGAHRLLHIHNNIPGVLSEINNIFSEAEINILGQYLQTDDKIGYVVIEVSAASSEEAIQKLQAVKGTIRTRVLF
;
A
#
# COMPACT_ATOMS: atom_id res chain seq x y z
N GLN A 1 -16.80 -9.63 -1.75
CA GLN A 1 -17.76 -8.51 -1.90
C GLN A 1 -18.44 -8.50 -3.27
N ALA A 2 -17.70 -8.53 -4.39
CA ALA A 2 -18.25 -8.53 -5.75
C ALA A 2 -19.42 -9.52 -5.98
N ILE A 3 -19.27 -10.78 -5.57
CA ILE A 3 -20.33 -11.81 -5.67
C ILE A 3 -21.62 -11.36 -4.99
N LEU A 4 -21.53 -10.83 -3.77
CA LEU A 4 -22.69 -10.43 -2.97
C LEU A 4 -23.37 -9.20 -3.57
N LEU A 5 -22.58 -8.22 -4.03
CA LEU A 5 -23.09 -7.01 -4.68
C LEU A 5 -23.78 -7.33 -6.01
N MET A 6 -23.18 -8.20 -6.85
CA MET A 6 -23.78 -8.60 -8.12
C MET A 6 -25.06 -9.43 -7.94
N ARG A 7 -25.21 -10.08 -6.79
CA ARG A 7 -26.43 -10.82 -6.42
C ARG A 7 -27.44 -9.98 -5.63
N GLY A 8 -27.10 -8.75 -5.24
CA GLY A 8 -27.93 -7.88 -4.39
C GLY A 8 -28.25 -8.51 -3.04
N ILE A 9 -27.28 -9.24 -2.46
CA ILE A 9 -27.42 -9.93 -1.17
C ILE A 9 -27.48 -8.95 0.01
N PRO A 10 -26.67 -7.87 0.10
CA PRO A 10 -26.73 -6.96 1.25
C PRO A 10 -28.14 -6.43 1.51
N GLU A 11 -28.82 -5.98 0.45
CA GLU A 11 -30.17 -5.44 0.54
C GLU A 11 -31.19 -6.51 0.96
N ARG A 12 -31.12 -7.69 0.32
CA ARG A 12 -32.02 -8.81 0.62
C ARG A 12 -31.80 -9.34 2.04
N ASN A 13 -30.57 -9.34 2.52
CA ASN A 13 -30.23 -9.72 3.88
C ASN A 13 -30.84 -8.74 4.89
N ALA A 14 -30.63 -7.43 4.70
CA ALA A 14 -31.20 -6.40 5.56
C ALA A 14 -32.74 -6.47 5.59
N ALA A 15 -33.38 -6.65 4.43
CA ALA A 15 -34.82 -6.85 4.31
C ALA A 15 -35.31 -8.08 5.09
N ALA A 16 -34.64 -9.22 4.96
CA ALA A 16 -35.00 -10.45 5.66
C ALA A 16 -34.90 -10.30 7.19
N HIS A 17 -33.87 -9.61 7.70
CA HIS A 17 -33.76 -9.28 9.13
C HIS A 17 -34.92 -8.41 9.65
N ARG A 18 -35.56 -7.63 8.77
CA ARG A 18 -36.77 -6.84 9.07
C ARG A 18 -38.08 -7.59 8.81
N GLY A 19 -38.02 -8.87 8.41
CA GLY A 19 -39.19 -9.71 8.11
C GLY A 19 -39.73 -9.57 6.69
N GLU A 20 -39.05 -8.83 5.80
CA GLU A 20 -39.41 -8.71 4.39
C GLU A 20 -38.78 -9.84 3.56
N TRP A 21 -39.58 -10.58 2.80
CA TRP A 21 -39.09 -11.69 1.97
C TRP A 21 -39.03 -11.32 0.48
N ARG A 22 -37.83 -11.00 -0.02
CA ARG A 22 -37.58 -10.57 -1.42
C ARG A 22 -36.99 -11.69 -2.28
N LYS A 23 -37.84 -12.61 -2.73
CA LYS A 23 -37.46 -13.77 -3.56
C LYS A 23 -37.77 -13.53 -5.05
N ASP A 24 -36.82 -12.95 -5.76
CA ASP A 24 -36.86 -12.76 -7.20
C ASP A 24 -35.44 -12.76 -7.81
N ALA A 25 -35.35 -12.92 -9.12
CA ALA A 25 -34.09 -12.93 -9.88
C ALA A 25 -33.77 -11.58 -10.54
N LYS A 26 -34.61 -10.54 -10.34
CA LYS A 26 -34.42 -9.25 -11.00
C LYS A 26 -33.11 -8.64 -10.50
N ASN A 27 -32.30 -8.16 -11.46
CA ASN A 27 -31.01 -7.52 -11.19
C ASN A 27 -30.09 -8.40 -10.31
N SER A 28 -30.10 -9.72 -10.50
CA SER A 28 -29.21 -10.66 -9.81
C SER A 28 -28.39 -11.41 -10.84
N PHE A 29 -27.06 -11.33 -10.74
CA PHE A 29 -26.14 -11.81 -11.77
C PHE A 29 -25.07 -12.74 -11.20
N GLU A 30 -24.65 -13.73 -11.98
CA GLU A 30 -23.38 -14.42 -11.78
C GLU A 30 -22.21 -13.49 -12.12
N ILE A 31 -21.13 -13.55 -11.34
CA ILE A 31 -19.88 -12.83 -11.65
C ILE A 31 -19.10 -13.48 -12.81
N ARG A 32 -19.32 -14.78 -13.05
CA ARG A 32 -18.69 -15.48 -14.17
C ARG A 32 -19.10 -14.82 -15.49
N GLY A 33 -18.11 -14.58 -16.35
CA GLY A 33 -18.24 -13.87 -17.62
C GLY A 33 -18.49 -12.37 -17.48
N LYS A 34 -18.43 -11.79 -16.27
CA LYS A 34 -18.46 -10.34 -16.05
C LYS A 34 -17.05 -9.77 -16.06
N THR A 35 -16.95 -8.47 -16.32
CA THR A 35 -15.70 -7.75 -16.34
C THR A 35 -15.41 -7.10 -14.98
N LEU A 36 -14.28 -7.46 -14.37
CA LEU A 36 -13.70 -6.76 -13.23
C LEU A 36 -12.73 -5.71 -13.74
N GLY A 37 -12.99 -4.44 -13.42
CA GLY A 37 -12.09 -3.32 -13.64
C GLY A 37 -11.29 -3.01 -12.39
N ILE A 38 -9.96 -3.13 -12.46
CA ILE A 38 -9.04 -2.86 -11.34
C ILE A 38 -8.35 -1.51 -11.58
N ILE A 39 -8.53 -0.53 -10.69
CA ILE A 39 -7.79 0.74 -10.72
C ILE A 39 -6.65 0.65 -9.70
N GLY A 40 -5.42 0.59 -10.19
CA GLY A 40 -4.20 0.31 -9.41
C GLY A 40 -3.82 -1.18 -9.45
N TYR A 41 -2.82 -1.53 -10.26
CA TYR A 41 -2.37 -2.90 -10.49
C TYR A 41 -1.02 -3.17 -9.81
N GLY A 42 -0.98 -2.88 -8.50
CA GLY A 42 0.13 -3.20 -7.60
C GLY A 42 0.01 -4.59 -6.96
N ASN A 43 0.57 -4.75 -5.77
CA ASN A 43 0.56 -6.03 -5.03
C ASN A 43 -0.86 -6.59 -4.83
N ILE A 44 -1.81 -5.76 -4.41
CA ILE A 44 -3.19 -6.21 -4.14
C ILE A 44 -3.97 -6.42 -5.45
N GLY A 45 -3.91 -5.44 -6.37
CA GLY A 45 -4.66 -5.52 -7.63
C GLY A 45 -4.25 -6.73 -8.48
N SER A 46 -2.95 -7.03 -8.57
CA SER A 46 -2.46 -8.21 -9.29
C SER A 46 -2.89 -9.53 -8.64
N GLN A 47 -2.82 -9.66 -7.31
CA GLN A 47 -3.33 -10.85 -6.61
C GLN A 47 -4.85 -11.02 -6.80
N LEU A 48 -5.61 -9.93 -6.71
CA LEU A 48 -7.04 -9.96 -6.96
C LEU A 48 -7.37 -10.42 -8.38
N SER A 49 -6.59 -10.02 -9.38
CA SER A 49 -6.81 -10.44 -10.77
C SER A 49 -6.76 -11.95 -10.93
N ILE A 50 -5.77 -12.62 -10.32
CA ILE A 50 -5.63 -14.08 -10.36
C ILE A 50 -6.87 -14.76 -9.78
N LEU A 51 -7.35 -14.28 -8.63
CA LEU A 51 -8.54 -14.83 -7.98
C LEU A 51 -9.81 -14.61 -8.81
N ALA A 52 -9.94 -13.43 -9.42
CA ALA A 52 -11.09 -13.10 -10.25
C ALA A 52 -11.15 -13.95 -11.53
N GLU A 53 -10.01 -14.15 -12.19
CA GLU A 53 -9.90 -15.04 -13.35
C GLU A 53 -10.22 -16.49 -12.99
N ALA A 54 -9.76 -16.98 -11.83
CA ALA A 54 -10.08 -18.31 -11.35
C ALA A 54 -11.60 -18.51 -11.10
N LEU A 55 -12.33 -17.42 -10.80
CA LEU A 55 -13.79 -17.40 -10.70
C LEU A 55 -14.49 -17.17 -12.05
N GLY A 56 -13.73 -17.08 -13.14
CA GLY A 56 -14.21 -16.92 -14.51
C GLY A 56 -14.63 -15.50 -14.87
N MET A 57 -14.13 -14.48 -14.19
CA MET A 57 -14.27 -13.08 -14.61
C MET A 57 -13.28 -12.75 -15.73
N GLN A 58 -13.62 -11.76 -16.56
CA GLN A 58 -12.65 -11.08 -17.42
C GLN A 58 -12.02 -9.94 -16.61
N VAL A 59 -10.70 -9.82 -16.61
CA VAL A 59 -10.03 -8.78 -15.82
C VAL A 59 -9.41 -7.75 -16.76
N ILE A 60 -9.76 -6.49 -16.54
CA ILE A 60 -9.08 -5.34 -17.11
C ILE A 60 -8.55 -4.46 -15.99
N PHE A 61 -7.47 -3.73 -16.23
CA PHE A 61 -6.93 -2.83 -15.24
C PHE A 61 -6.38 -1.54 -15.84
N PHE A 62 -6.43 -0.48 -15.04
CA PHE A 62 -5.80 0.79 -15.31
C PHE A 62 -4.76 1.07 -14.23
N ASP A 63 -3.56 1.44 -14.65
CA ASP A 63 -2.48 1.89 -13.79
C ASP A 63 -1.73 3.00 -14.53
N VAL A 64 -1.26 4.02 -13.81
CA VAL A 64 -0.51 5.14 -14.40
C VAL A 64 0.85 4.71 -14.93
N LEU A 65 1.34 3.54 -14.49
CA LEU A 65 2.54 2.90 -15.00
C LEU A 65 2.15 1.72 -15.90
N THR A 66 2.98 1.45 -16.92
CA THR A 66 2.89 0.19 -17.64
C THR A 66 3.24 -0.96 -16.69
N LYS A 67 2.35 -1.95 -16.59
CA LYS A 67 2.54 -3.15 -15.76
C LYS A 67 2.56 -4.37 -16.65
N LEU A 68 3.32 -5.39 -16.23
CA LEU A 68 3.22 -6.71 -16.84
C LEU A 68 1.95 -7.39 -16.31
N PRO A 69 0.97 -7.72 -17.17
CA PRO A 69 -0.22 -8.43 -16.74
C PRO A 69 0.10 -9.85 -16.25
N LEU A 70 -0.67 -10.35 -15.29
CA LEU A 70 -0.68 -11.75 -14.88
C LEU A 70 -1.89 -12.46 -15.48
N GLY A 71 -1.70 -13.67 -15.98
CA GLY A 71 -2.79 -14.45 -16.59
C GLY A 71 -3.29 -13.81 -17.88
N ASN A 72 -4.61 -13.64 -17.99
CA ASN A 72 -5.27 -13.00 -19.14
C ASN A 72 -5.73 -11.57 -18.81
N ALA A 73 -5.25 -10.98 -17.70
CA ALA A 73 -5.56 -9.61 -17.35
C ALA A 73 -5.04 -8.66 -18.44
N ASP A 74 -5.83 -7.64 -18.77
CA ASP A 74 -5.51 -6.70 -19.85
C ASP A 74 -5.36 -5.27 -19.32
N GLN A 75 -4.27 -4.60 -19.66
CA GLN A 75 -4.06 -3.20 -19.31
C GLN A 75 -4.80 -2.32 -20.31
N VAL A 76 -5.76 -1.54 -19.85
CA VAL A 76 -6.44 -0.53 -20.67
C VAL A 76 -5.71 0.81 -20.63
N ALA A 77 -5.82 1.58 -21.70
CA ALA A 77 -5.02 2.79 -21.87
C ALA A 77 -5.51 3.95 -20.99
N THR A 78 -6.81 4.00 -20.69
CA THR A 78 -7.42 5.07 -19.91
C THR A 78 -8.38 4.53 -18.85
N MET A 79 -8.58 5.32 -17.79
CA MET A 79 -9.58 5.00 -16.77
C MET A 79 -11.00 5.03 -17.36
N ASP A 80 -11.30 5.95 -18.27
CA ASP A 80 -12.62 6.04 -18.91
C ASP A 80 -12.96 4.73 -19.67
N GLU A 81 -11.99 4.15 -20.40
CA GLU A 81 -12.17 2.85 -21.07
C GLU A 81 -12.48 1.72 -20.07
N LEU A 82 -11.82 1.72 -18.91
CA LEU A 82 -12.08 0.75 -17.84
C LEU A 82 -13.53 0.86 -17.35
N LEU A 83 -13.96 2.08 -17.04
CA LEU A 83 -15.27 2.36 -16.44
C LEU A 83 -16.43 2.00 -17.37
N GLU A 84 -16.27 2.25 -18.68
CA GLU A 84 -17.26 1.91 -19.70
C GLU A 84 -17.43 0.38 -19.88
N ARG A 85 -16.42 -0.41 -19.54
CA ARG A 85 -16.39 -1.88 -19.75
C ARG A 85 -16.71 -2.69 -18.49
N ALA A 86 -16.34 -2.19 -17.31
CA ALA A 86 -16.38 -2.94 -16.07
C ALA A 86 -17.78 -3.09 -15.46
N ASP A 87 -18.18 -4.31 -15.11
CA ASP A 87 -19.39 -4.59 -14.32
C ASP A 87 -19.15 -4.36 -12.82
N VAL A 88 -17.91 -4.55 -12.38
CA VAL A 88 -17.45 -4.27 -11.03
C VAL A 88 -16.15 -3.49 -11.12
N VAL A 89 -16.07 -2.35 -10.45
CA VAL A 89 -14.86 -1.54 -10.34
C VAL A 89 -14.30 -1.66 -8.94
N THR A 90 -12.99 -1.86 -8.81
CA THR A 90 -12.31 -1.98 -7.51
C THR A 90 -11.06 -1.11 -7.46
N LEU A 91 -10.90 -0.38 -6.35
CA LEU A 91 -9.84 0.61 -6.18
C LEU A 91 -8.72 0.05 -5.28
N HIS A 92 -7.48 0.12 -5.76
CA HIS A 92 -6.27 -0.35 -5.09
C HIS A 92 -5.09 0.61 -5.29
N VAL A 93 -5.33 1.89 -5.02
CA VAL A 93 -4.37 3.00 -5.21
C VAL A 93 -3.80 3.50 -3.88
N PRO A 94 -2.59 4.10 -3.88
CA PRO A 94 -2.04 4.76 -2.70
C PRO A 94 -2.78 6.05 -2.36
N GLU A 95 -2.52 6.62 -1.18
CA GLU A 95 -3.01 7.95 -0.82
C GLU A 95 -1.98 9.00 -1.26
N THR A 96 -2.32 9.78 -2.27
CA THR A 96 -1.48 10.80 -2.89
C THR A 96 -2.35 11.99 -3.31
N PRO A 97 -1.76 13.16 -3.62
CA PRO A 97 -2.52 14.27 -4.20
C PRO A 97 -3.28 13.87 -5.48
N ASP A 98 -2.70 13.00 -6.31
CA ASP A 98 -3.29 12.59 -7.59
C ASP A 98 -4.45 11.60 -7.44
N THR A 99 -4.50 10.84 -6.34
CA THR A 99 -5.55 9.84 -6.08
C THR A 99 -6.67 10.37 -5.17
N LYS A 100 -6.50 11.56 -4.61
CA LYS A 100 -7.50 12.19 -3.73
C LYS A 100 -8.73 12.61 -4.54
N ASN A 101 -9.89 12.08 -4.17
CA ASN A 101 -11.18 12.28 -4.84
C ASN A 101 -11.11 12.00 -6.35
N MET A 102 -10.21 11.11 -6.78
CA MET A 102 -10.09 10.75 -8.20
C MET A 102 -11.32 10.05 -8.76
N PHE A 103 -12.20 9.55 -7.87
CA PHE A 103 -13.45 8.89 -8.23
C PHE A 103 -14.63 9.76 -7.79
N GLY A 104 -15.05 10.66 -8.67
CA GLY A 104 -16.14 11.61 -8.45
C GLY A 104 -17.30 11.46 -9.43
N GLU A 105 -18.10 12.52 -9.59
CA GLU A 105 -19.30 12.51 -10.43
C GLU A 105 -19.02 12.08 -11.88
N LYS A 106 -17.91 12.55 -12.46
CA LYS A 106 -17.49 12.21 -13.82
C LYS A 106 -17.24 10.70 -13.95
N GLU A 107 -16.51 10.12 -13.01
CA GLU A 107 -16.16 8.70 -13.02
C GLU A 107 -17.40 7.83 -12.80
N PHE A 108 -18.28 8.20 -11.87
CA PHE A 108 -19.57 7.52 -11.71
C PHE A 108 -20.45 7.60 -12.95
N ALA A 109 -20.45 8.73 -13.67
CA ALA A 109 -21.20 8.87 -14.91
C ALA A 109 -20.68 7.96 -16.03
N ALA A 110 -19.36 7.77 -16.09
CA ALA A 110 -18.68 6.91 -17.07
C ALA A 110 -18.84 5.40 -16.78
N MET A 111 -19.15 5.01 -15.54
CA MET A 111 -19.43 3.61 -15.21
C MET A 111 -20.59 3.05 -16.03
N LYS A 112 -20.57 1.74 -16.30
CA LYS A 112 -21.76 1.03 -16.79
C LYS A 112 -22.95 1.22 -15.87
N GLU A 113 -24.14 1.31 -16.46
CA GLU A 113 -25.38 1.39 -15.71
C GLU A 113 -25.57 0.14 -14.84
N GLY A 114 -25.75 0.34 -13.53
CA GLY A 114 -25.90 -0.74 -12.58
C GLY A 114 -24.61 -1.53 -12.29
N ALA A 115 -23.44 -0.96 -12.54
CA ALA A 115 -22.16 -1.49 -12.08
C ALA A 115 -22.01 -1.37 -10.55
N ALA A 116 -21.10 -2.15 -9.97
CA ALA A 116 -20.77 -2.10 -8.55
C ALA A 116 -19.39 -1.47 -8.31
N LEU A 117 -19.22 -0.76 -7.19
CA LEU A 117 -17.94 -0.17 -6.78
C LEU A 117 -17.41 -0.83 -5.49
N ILE A 118 -16.10 -1.05 -5.41
CA ILE A 118 -15.42 -1.54 -4.21
C ILE A 118 -14.24 -0.63 -3.90
N ASN A 119 -14.15 -0.15 -2.66
CA ASN A 119 -12.97 0.55 -2.15
C ASN A 119 -12.54 0.00 -0.79
N ALA A 120 -11.40 -0.69 -0.81
CA ALA A 120 -10.66 -1.10 0.37
C ALA A 120 -9.20 -0.61 0.31
N SER A 121 -8.99 0.54 -0.35
CA SER A 121 -7.66 1.14 -0.53
C SER A 121 -7.43 2.27 0.46
N ARG A 122 -7.92 3.48 0.15
CA ARG A 122 -7.78 4.69 0.96
C ARG A 122 -9.10 5.45 1.03
N GLY A 123 -9.39 6.02 2.19
CA GLY A 123 -10.66 6.68 2.48
C GLY A 123 -10.89 7.97 1.69
N THR A 124 -9.82 8.56 1.16
CA THR A 124 -9.85 9.83 0.43
C THR A 124 -9.98 9.68 -1.09
N VAL A 125 -10.13 8.46 -1.62
CA VAL A 125 -10.12 8.19 -3.07
C VAL A 125 -11.46 8.50 -3.74
N ILE A 126 -12.56 8.31 -3.01
CA ILE A 126 -13.93 8.51 -3.51
C ILE A 126 -14.50 9.82 -2.97
N ASP A 127 -15.13 10.59 -3.84
CA ASP A 127 -16.06 11.64 -3.45
C ASP A 127 -17.36 11.01 -2.93
N ILE A 128 -17.56 11.03 -1.60
CA ILE A 128 -18.69 10.36 -0.93
C ILE A 128 -20.06 10.94 -1.37
N PRO A 129 -20.26 12.27 -1.44
CA PRO A 129 -21.44 12.86 -2.07
C PRO A 129 -21.74 12.32 -3.48
N ALA A 130 -20.72 12.17 -4.34
CA ALA A 130 -20.92 11.65 -5.68
C ALA A 130 -21.36 10.17 -5.67
N LEU A 131 -20.78 9.37 -4.77
CA LEU A 131 -21.20 7.98 -4.56
C LEU A 131 -22.65 7.89 -4.06
N GLU A 132 -23.05 8.76 -3.12
CA GLU A 132 -24.42 8.82 -2.63
C GLU A 132 -25.41 9.10 -3.77
N ALA A 133 -25.14 10.09 -4.61
CA ALA A 133 -25.97 10.41 -5.78
C ALA A 133 -26.01 9.25 -6.81
N ALA A 134 -24.88 8.58 -7.04
CA ALA A 134 -24.81 7.42 -7.93
C ALA A 134 -25.60 6.22 -7.40
N LEU A 135 -25.65 6.02 -6.07
CA LEU A 135 -26.46 4.98 -5.44
C LEU A 135 -27.95 5.31 -5.49
N GLU A 136 -28.33 6.56 -5.23
CA GLU A 136 -29.74 7.01 -5.27
C GLU A 136 -30.34 6.94 -6.67
N SER A 137 -29.56 7.31 -7.69
CA SER A 137 -29.99 7.24 -9.09
C SER A 137 -30.03 5.81 -9.65
N GLY A 138 -29.40 4.84 -8.98
CA GLY A 138 -29.25 3.46 -9.45
C GLY A 138 -28.09 3.26 -10.44
N LYS A 139 -27.37 4.33 -10.80
CA LYS A 139 -26.17 4.29 -11.64
C LYS A 139 -25.15 3.29 -11.08
N CYS A 140 -24.92 3.38 -9.77
CA CYS A 140 -24.21 2.37 -8.99
C CYS A 140 -25.22 1.45 -8.31
N ARG A 141 -25.20 0.16 -8.63
CA ARG A 141 -26.16 -0.80 -8.06
C ARG A 141 -25.99 -1.05 -6.57
N GLY A 142 -24.81 -0.71 -6.05
CA GLY A 142 -24.35 -1.04 -4.71
C GLY A 142 -22.83 -0.94 -4.63
N ALA A 143 -22.33 -0.68 -3.43
CA ALA A 143 -20.90 -0.51 -3.19
C ALA A 143 -20.42 -1.31 -1.98
N ALA A 144 -19.12 -1.60 -1.91
CA ALA A 144 -18.47 -2.07 -0.68
C ALA A 144 -17.35 -1.12 -0.30
N ILE A 145 -17.46 -0.49 0.86
CA ILE A 145 -16.55 0.55 1.34
C ILE A 145 -16.00 0.13 2.69
N ASP A 146 -14.69 -0.05 2.75
CA ASP A 146 -13.97 -0.42 3.98
C ASP A 146 -13.27 0.78 4.65
N VAL A 147 -13.00 1.82 3.87
CA VAL A 147 -12.18 2.97 4.28
C VAL A 147 -12.94 4.27 4.01
N PHE A 148 -12.82 5.25 4.91
CA PHE A 148 -13.64 6.47 4.88
C PHE A 148 -12.79 7.72 5.08
N PRO A 149 -13.21 8.91 4.58
CA PRO A 149 -12.46 10.15 4.80
C PRO A 149 -12.25 10.51 6.28
N VAL A 150 -13.24 10.14 7.12
CA VAL A 150 -13.19 10.29 8.57
C VAL A 150 -13.60 8.96 9.18
N GLU A 151 -12.72 8.40 10.00
CA GLU A 151 -12.94 7.12 10.68
C GLU A 151 -13.01 7.34 12.21
N PRO A 152 -13.80 6.51 12.92
CA PRO A 152 -13.77 6.42 14.37
C PRO A 152 -12.33 6.26 14.91
N LYS A 153 -12.01 6.93 16.02
CA LYS A 153 -10.68 6.77 16.66
C LYS A 153 -10.58 5.46 17.43
N SER A 154 -11.73 4.92 17.83
CA SER A 154 -11.86 3.67 18.56
C SER A 154 -13.20 2.99 18.26
N ASN A 155 -13.30 1.72 18.63
CA ASN A 155 -14.55 0.94 18.53
C ASN A 155 -15.68 1.48 19.43
N ASN A 156 -15.38 2.42 20.34
CA ASN A 156 -16.37 3.04 21.22
C ASN A 156 -17.00 4.29 20.61
N ASP A 157 -16.43 4.83 19.54
CA ASP A 157 -16.96 6.02 18.87
C ASP A 157 -18.02 5.62 17.83
N GLU A 158 -19.04 6.45 17.64
CA GLU A 158 -20.06 6.19 16.62
C GLU A 158 -19.48 6.40 15.22
N PHE A 159 -19.71 5.44 14.32
CA PHE A 159 -19.41 5.60 12.91
C PHE A 159 -20.48 6.44 12.21
N ILE A 160 -20.08 7.58 11.64
CA ILE A 160 -20.98 8.49 10.90
C ILE A 160 -20.62 8.47 9.43
N SER A 161 -21.59 8.12 8.58
CA SER A 161 -21.46 8.19 7.12
C SER A 161 -22.84 8.29 6.48
N PRO A 162 -23.03 9.10 5.42
CA PRO A 162 -24.29 9.14 4.66
C PRO A 162 -24.61 7.77 4.04
N LEU A 163 -23.60 6.92 3.85
CA LEU A 163 -23.77 5.59 3.27
C LEU A 163 -24.53 4.61 4.17
N ARG A 164 -24.68 4.91 5.47
CA ARG A 164 -25.40 4.04 6.44
C ARG A 164 -26.86 3.78 6.06
N LYS A 165 -27.49 4.66 5.27
CA LYS A 165 -28.90 4.55 4.88
C LYS A 165 -29.15 3.53 3.76
N PHE A 166 -28.11 3.05 3.08
CA PHE A 166 -28.22 2.18 1.90
C PHE A 166 -28.04 0.71 2.27
N ASP A 167 -29.12 -0.06 2.22
CA ASP A 167 -29.06 -1.51 2.46
C ASP A 167 -28.27 -2.27 1.37
N ASN A 168 -28.09 -1.70 0.18
CA ASN A 168 -27.28 -2.26 -0.91
C ASN A 168 -25.79 -1.88 -0.83
N VAL A 169 -25.34 -1.26 0.27
CA VAL A 169 -23.93 -0.94 0.53
C VAL A 169 -23.38 -1.82 1.65
N ILE A 170 -22.22 -2.44 1.41
CA ILE A 170 -21.46 -3.16 2.43
C ILE A 170 -20.48 -2.17 3.08
N LEU A 171 -20.65 -1.93 4.37
CA LEU A 171 -19.76 -1.08 5.16
C LEU A 171 -18.93 -1.98 6.08
N THR A 172 -17.61 -1.91 5.98
CA THR A 172 -16.69 -2.64 6.86
C THR A 172 -15.75 -1.66 7.56
N PRO A 173 -15.39 -1.89 8.83
CA PRO A 173 -14.68 -0.89 9.64
C PRO A 173 -13.16 -0.96 9.46
N HIS A 174 -12.66 -0.71 8.25
CA HIS A 174 -11.23 -0.72 7.92
C HIS A 174 -10.53 -2.04 8.30
N ILE A 175 -11.10 -3.15 7.84
CA ILE A 175 -10.64 -4.50 8.17
C ILE A 175 -10.13 -5.28 6.97
N GLY A 176 -9.90 -4.65 5.81
CA GLY A 176 -9.41 -5.32 4.61
C GLY A 176 -8.11 -6.11 4.82
N GLY A 177 -7.24 -5.64 5.72
CA GLY A 177 -6.00 -6.34 6.12
C GLY A 177 -6.09 -7.06 7.48
N SER A 178 -7.21 -7.02 8.18
CA SER A 178 -7.33 -7.43 9.58
C SER A 178 -7.67 -8.92 9.72
N THR A 179 -6.72 -9.77 9.34
CA THR A 179 -6.79 -11.24 9.46
C THR A 179 -5.64 -11.79 10.30
N LEU A 180 -5.78 -12.99 10.86
CA LEU A 180 -4.73 -13.61 11.68
C LEU A 180 -3.49 -13.94 10.83
N GLU A 181 -3.70 -14.36 9.59
CA GLU A 181 -2.64 -14.63 8.62
C GLU A 181 -1.87 -13.35 8.28
N ALA A 182 -2.57 -12.23 8.09
CA ALA A 182 -1.93 -10.94 7.90
C ALA A 182 -1.11 -10.51 9.12
N GLN A 183 -1.63 -10.71 10.34
CA GLN A 183 -0.88 -10.42 11.57
C GLN A 183 0.39 -11.28 11.68
N ALA A 184 0.32 -12.57 11.33
CA ALA A 184 1.50 -13.44 11.30
C ALA A 184 2.54 -12.95 10.28
N ASN A 185 2.10 -12.57 9.08
CA ASN A 185 2.99 -12.03 8.05
C ASN A 185 3.63 -10.69 8.49
N ILE A 186 2.87 -9.79 9.11
CA ILE A 186 3.38 -8.53 9.67
C ILE A 186 4.44 -8.82 10.73
N GLY A 187 4.18 -9.78 11.63
CA GLY A 187 5.13 -10.19 12.66
C GLY A 187 6.47 -10.64 12.07
N LEU A 188 6.42 -11.48 11.03
CA LEU A 188 7.62 -11.95 10.33
C LEU A 188 8.35 -10.81 9.59
N GLU A 189 7.62 -10.00 8.81
CA GLU A 189 8.21 -8.93 8.00
C GLU A 189 8.89 -7.87 8.87
N VAL A 190 8.23 -7.44 9.94
CA VAL A 190 8.77 -6.40 10.84
C VAL A 190 9.94 -6.96 11.66
N ALA A 191 9.85 -8.21 12.13
CA ALA A 191 10.96 -8.85 12.83
C ALA A 191 12.20 -8.99 11.93
N ASP A 192 12.03 -9.41 10.68
CA ASP A 192 13.11 -9.50 9.69
C ASP A 192 13.77 -8.13 9.45
N LYS A 193 12.98 -7.05 9.35
CA LYS A 193 13.52 -5.68 9.26
C LYS A 193 14.38 -5.30 10.48
N PHE A 194 13.94 -5.63 11.70
CA PHE A 194 14.73 -5.39 12.91
C PHE A 194 16.00 -6.24 12.96
N VAL A 195 15.93 -7.52 12.59
CA VAL A 195 17.09 -8.42 12.52
C VAL A 195 18.10 -7.89 11.50
N ARG A 196 17.67 -7.52 10.29
CA ARG A 196 18.56 -6.96 9.26
C ARG A 196 19.22 -5.67 9.71
N TYR A 197 18.46 -4.73 10.28
CA TYR A 197 19.05 -3.51 10.82
C TYR A 197 20.04 -3.83 11.96
N SER A 198 19.67 -4.75 12.85
CA SER A 198 20.52 -5.18 13.97
C SER A 198 21.84 -5.77 13.47
N ASP A 199 21.80 -6.63 12.46
CA ASP A 199 22.90 -7.51 12.11
C ASP A 199 23.74 -6.98 10.96
N ASN A 200 23.15 -6.23 10.03
CA ASN A 200 23.85 -5.67 8.88
C ASN A 200 23.60 -4.16 8.64
N GLY A 201 22.81 -3.50 9.49
CA GLY A 201 22.58 -2.06 9.41
C GLY A 201 21.67 -1.62 8.26
N SER A 202 21.00 -2.55 7.57
CA SER A 202 20.06 -2.20 6.51
C SER A 202 18.88 -1.41 7.05
N THR A 203 18.55 -0.31 6.38
CA THR A 203 17.40 0.56 6.67
C THR A 203 16.40 0.59 5.51
N LEU A 204 16.50 -0.34 4.55
CA LEU A 204 15.52 -0.51 3.48
C LEU A 204 14.11 -0.70 4.05
N GLY A 205 13.15 0.09 3.55
CA GLY A 205 11.78 0.11 4.04
C GLY A 205 11.56 0.83 5.37
N ALA A 206 12.57 1.54 5.90
CA ALA A 206 12.38 2.45 7.03
C ALA A 206 11.55 3.67 6.60
N VAL A 207 10.57 4.04 7.41
CA VAL A 207 9.61 5.12 7.07
C VAL A 207 10.06 6.51 7.53
N ASN A 208 11.14 6.59 8.29
CA ASN A 208 11.61 7.80 8.95
C ASN A 208 13.15 7.88 8.98
N PHE A 209 13.82 7.20 8.05
CA PHE A 209 15.27 7.09 8.04
C PHE A 209 15.79 6.93 6.60
N PRO A 210 16.99 7.45 6.26
CA PRO A 210 17.58 7.20 4.94
C PRO A 210 17.73 5.69 4.68
N GLU A 211 17.26 5.24 3.51
CA GLU A 211 17.26 3.84 3.13
C GLU A 211 18.62 3.41 2.58
N VAL A 212 19.33 2.56 3.32
CA VAL A 212 20.65 2.06 2.92
C VAL A 212 20.65 0.53 3.03
N GLY A 213 21.19 -0.12 2.00
CA GLY A 213 21.44 -1.56 1.99
C GLY A 213 22.77 -1.85 1.32
N LEU A 214 23.76 -2.27 2.10
CA LEU A 214 25.09 -2.65 1.60
C LEU A 214 25.24 -4.18 1.63
N PRO A 215 25.52 -4.86 0.50
CA PRO A 215 25.85 -6.29 0.50
C PRO A 215 27.04 -6.60 1.40
N GLN A 216 27.00 -7.72 2.11
CA GLN A 216 28.07 -8.11 3.04
C GLN A 216 29.28 -8.69 2.30
N GLN A 217 30.48 -8.25 2.69
CA GLN A 217 31.74 -8.84 2.23
C GLN A 217 32.39 -9.74 3.30
N GLN A 218 33.03 -10.82 2.86
CA GLN A 218 33.70 -11.77 3.76
C GLN A 218 34.98 -11.14 4.35
N GLY A 219 35.18 -11.28 5.67
CA GLY A 219 36.37 -10.74 6.36
C GLY A 219 36.34 -9.23 6.62
N ALA A 220 35.23 -8.57 6.28
CA ALA A 220 34.99 -7.17 6.59
C ALA A 220 34.24 -7.03 7.92
N HIS A 221 34.55 -5.96 8.66
CA HIS A 221 33.74 -5.48 9.76
C HIS A 221 32.90 -4.28 9.30
N ARG A 222 31.68 -4.19 9.81
CA ARG A 222 30.71 -3.18 9.38
C ARG A 222 30.50 -2.11 10.44
N LEU A 223 30.70 -0.87 10.02
CA LEU A 223 30.54 0.34 10.81
C LEU A 223 29.32 1.12 10.31
N LEU A 224 28.47 1.49 11.25
CA LEU A 224 27.32 2.33 11.02
C LEU A 224 27.61 3.73 11.56
N HIS A 225 27.32 4.76 10.78
CA HIS A 225 27.49 6.14 11.21
C HIS A 225 26.29 6.99 10.81
N ILE A 226 25.61 7.51 11.83
CA ILE A 226 24.47 8.41 11.72
C ILE A 226 24.97 9.80 12.13
N HIS A 227 24.71 10.81 11.30
CA HIS A 227 25.15 12.18 11.52
C HIS A 227 24.12 13.21 11.10
N ASN A 228 24.26 14.43 11.60
CA ASN A 228 23.53 15.58 11.08
C ASN A 228 23.98 15.86 9.63
N ASN A 229 23.05 16.17 8.73
CA ASN A 229 23.35 16.45 7.34
C ASN A 229 24.03 17.83 7.17
N ILE A 230 25.33 17.89 7.47
CA ILE A 230 26.17 19.09 7.33
C ILE A 230 27.30 18.84 6.32
N PRO A 231 27.69 19.85 5.53
CA PRO A 231 28.77 19.70 4.56
C PRO A 231 30.11 19.30 5.21
N GLY A 232 30.83 18.38 4.56
CA GLY A 232 32.18 17.98 4.94
C GLY A 232 32.29 16.68 5.75
N VAL A 233 31.18 16.12 6.24
CA VAL A 233 31.20 14.89 7.06
C VAL A 233 31.87 13.73 6.34
N LEU A 234 31.50 13.45 5.07
CA LEU A 234 32.16 12.37 4.32
C LEU A 234 33.64 12.64 4.07
N SER A 235 34.02 13.90 3.82
CA SER A 235 35.42 14.26 3.64
C SER A 235 36.21 14.01 4.92
N GLU A 236 35.65 14.37 6.08
CA GLU A 236 36.24 14.13 7.39
C GLU A 236 36.39 12.63 7.67
N ILE A 237 35.36 11.82 7.43
CA ILE A 237 35.41 10.35 7.55
C ILE A 237 36.53 9.77 6.70
N ASN A 238 36.59 10.14 5.41
CA ASN A 238 37.58 9.59 4.49
C ASN A 238 39.01 10.01 4.85
N ASN A 239 39.23 11.26 5.28
CA ASN A 239 40.53 11.74 5.72
C ASN A 239 41.01 10.97 6.96
N ILE A 240 40.12 10.78 7.94
CA ILE A 240 40.40 10.07 9.18
C ILE A 240 40.83 8.63 8.93
N PHE A 241 40.16 7.93 8.01
CA PHE A 241 40.53 6.57 7.64
C PHE A 241 41.82 6.52 6.83
N SER A 242 42.06 7.51 5.97
CA SER A 242 43.34 7.64 5.24
C SER A 242 44.53 7.87 6.18
N GLU A 243 44.39 8.73 7.20
CA GLU A 243 45.44 9.00 8.20
C GLU A 243 45.71 7.80 9.10
N ALA A 244 44.72 6.93 9.28
CA ALA A 244 44.82 5.68 10.03
C ALA A 244 45.32 4.49 9.19
N GLU A 245 45.59 4.71 7.89
CA GLU A 245 45.92 3.65 6.92
C GLU A 245 44.86 2.54 6.84
N ILE A 246 43.57 2.89 7.06
CA ILE A 246 42.43 1.97 7.01
C ILE A 246 41.79 2.02 5.63
N ASN A 247 41.76 0.87 4.94
CA ASN A 247 41.07 0.74 3.66
C ASN A 247 39.57 0.54 3.83
N ILE A 248 38.77 1.21 3.00
CA ILE A 248 37.31 1.03 2.90
C ILE A 248 37.03 -0.03 1.82
N LEU A 249 36.35 -1.12 2.22
CA LEU A 249 35.98 -2.24 1.35
C LEU A 249 34.63 -2.04 0.65
N GLY A 250 33.75 -1.26 1.29
CA GLY A 250 32.44 -0.91 0.79
C GLY A 250 31.86 0.28 1.55
N GLN A 251 31.10 1.12 0.87
CA GLN A 251 30.44 2.27 1.51
C GLN A 251 29.14 2.60 0.77
N TYR A 252 28.09 2.89 1.52
CA TYR A 252 26.84 3.44 0.99
C TYR A 252 26.37 4.53 1.94
N LEU A 253 26.26 5.77 1.44
CA LEU A 253 25.61 6.89 2.12
C LEU A 253 24.25 7.19 1.47
N GLN A 254 23.24 7.44 2.30
CA GLN A 254 22.04 8.16 1.90
C GLN A 254 21.72 9.24 2.94
N THR A 255 21.08 10.33 2.49
CA THR A 255 20.72 11.48 3.35
C THR A 255 19.27 11.89 3.14
N ASP A 256 18.67 12.47 4.18
CA ASP A 256 17.47 13.29 4.08
C ASP A 256 17.78 14.76 4.43
N ASP A 257 16.76 15.57 4.73
CA ASP A 257 16.91 16.99 5.07
C ASP A 257 17.66 17.24 6.39
N LYS A 258 17.71 16.25 7.30
CA LYS A 258 18.21 16.42 8.67
C LYS A 258 19.43 15.55 8.95
N ILE A 259 19.45 14.32 8.44
CA ILE A 259 20.45 13.32 8.78
C ILE A 259 21.06 12.67 7.55
N GLY A 260 22.30 12.24 7.71
CA GLY A 260 22.96 11.29 6.84
C GLY A 260 23.18 9.97 7.55
N TYR A 261 23.05 8.89 6.79
CA TYR A 261 23.35 7.55 7.26
C TYR A 261 24.30 6.86 6.30
N VAL A 262 25.49 6.54 6.80
CA VAL A 262 26.49 5.80 6.03
C VAL A 262 26.77 4.46 6.68
N VAL A 263 26.76 3.42 5.86
CA VAL A 263 27.23 2.08 6.19
C VAL A 263 28.59 1.92 5.54
N ILE A 264 29.61 1.55 6.32
CA ILE A 264 31.00 1.45 5.88
C ILE A 264 31.53 0.06 6.25
N GLU A 265 32.21 -0.59 5.32
CA GLU A 265 32.95 -1.83 5.56
C GLU A 265 34.45 -1.55 5.55
N VAL A 266 35.14 -2.05 6.56
CA VAL A 266 36.60 -1.99 6.71
C VAL A 266 37.14 -3.40 7.00
N SER A 267 38.45 -3.60 6.94
CA SER A 267 39.06 -4.85 7.41
C SER A 267 38.74 -5.11 8.88
N ALA A 268 38.48 -6.37 9.23
CA ALA A 268 38.19 -6.80 10.61
C ALA A 268 39.23 -6.32 11.64
N ALA A 269 40.50 -6.33 11.25
CA ALA A 269 41.60 -5.91 12.13
C ALA A 269 41.57 -4.41 12.48
N SER A 270 40.82 -3.59 11.74
CA SER A 270 40.83 -2.13 11.86
C SER A 270 39.55 -1.57 12.50
N SER A 271 38.58 -2.40 12.89
CA SER A 271 37.25 -1.93 13.29
C SER A 271 37.24 -1.12 14.59
N GLU A 272 38.03 -1.52 15.59
CA GLU A 272 38.08 -0.83 16.88
C GLU A 272 38.67 0.58 16.76
N GLU A 273 39.73 0.74 15.97
CA GLU A 273 40.30 2.05 15.68
C GLU A 273 39.35 2.89 14.83
N ALA A 274 38.77 2.30 13.79
CA ALA A 274 37.86 3.00 12.89
C ALA A 274 36.64 3.57 13.62
N ILE A 275 36.02 2.80 14.53
CA ILE A 275 34.83 3.28 15.25
C ILE A 275 35.15 4.42 16.21
N GLN A 276 36.28 4.34 16.93
CA GLN A 276 36.70 5.42 17.85
C GLN A 276 36.90 6.72 17.09
N LYS A 277 37.52 6.65 15.91
CA LYS A 277 37.72 7.84 15.09
C LYS A 277 36.41 8.36 14.49
N LEU A 278 35.51 7.48 14.05
CA LEU A 278 34.17 7.88 13.58
C LEU A 278 33.36 8.63 14.66
N GLN A 279 33.52 8.29 15.93
CA GLN A 279 32.83 8.99 17.03
C GLN A 279 33.29 10.44 17.20
N ALA A 280 34.52 10.77 16.79
CA ALA A 280 35.05 12.12 16.88
C ALA A 280 34.59 13.03 15.73
N VAL A 281 34.00 12.46 14.67
CA VAL A 281 33.56 13.21 13.50
C VAL A 281 32.53 14.26 13.89
N LYS A 282 32.72 15.50 13.43
CA LYS A 282 31.78 16.58 13.71
C LYS A 282 30.38 16.25 13.20
N GLY A 283 29.37 16.47 14.04
CA GLY A 283 27.97 16.24 13.68
C GLY A 283 27.51 14.79 13.82
N THR A 284 28.36 13.88 14.29
CA THR A 284 28.00 12.50 14.65
C THR A 284 26.85 12.48 15.66
N ILE A 285 25.82 11.68 15.36
CA ILE A 285 24.68 11.41 16.24
C ILE A 285 24.87 10.07 16.93
N ARG A 286 25.23 9.03 16.16
CA ARG A 286 25.44 7.68 16.68
C ARG A 286 26.35 6.88 15.77
N THR A 287 27.17 6.02 16.36
CA THR A 287 27.96 5.03 15.64
C THR A 287 27.75 3.65 16.23
N ARG A 288 27.99 2.59 15.45
CA ARG A 288 27.94 1.21 15.91
C ARG A 288 28.85 0.32 15.06
N VAL A 289 29.51 -0.65 15.68
CA VAL A 289 30.14 -1.80 15.00
C VAL A 289 29.19 -2.98 15.08
N LEU A 290 29.01 -3.73 13.99
CA LEU A 290 28.09 -4.87 13.96
C LEU A 290 28.78 -6.21 14.17
N PHE A 291 29.77 -6.48 13.33
CA PHE A 291 30.68 -7.60 13.40
C PHE A 291 32.03 -7.06 13.01
#